data_AF-A0A380A311-F1
#
_entry.id   AF-A0A380A311-F1
#
_cell.length_a   1.000
_cell.length_b   1.000
_cell.length_c   1.000
_cell.angle_alpha   90.00
_cell.angle_beta   90.00
_cell.angle_gamma   90.00
#
_symmetry.space_group_name_H-M   'P 1'
#
loop_
_entity.id
_entity.type
_entity.pdbx_description
1 polymer ?
#
loop_
_entity_poly.entity_id
_entity_poly.type
_entity_poly.pdbx_seq_one_letter_code
_entity_poly.pdbx_strand_id
1 'polypeptide(L)'
;MGRTRVTDSSLRLAVLLAMLVIILAGVKAAADIVVPFLLAVFLAMVLNPLVAMLERKRVPRIVGVTLLLTAVIVVVMLFIGMLGASLNEFARSLPQYRGMMIEKLRELQHYADRFNISLSSEAMLQYVDPSAAMNLVTRMLGHLSGAMTNVFLLLMTVVFMLFEVQLLPYKLQQALDKPNEGLAAVRRALDGVTRYLVIKTIISLATGVIVWIFLAAVGVRFAFIWGLLAFLLNYIPNIGSVLAAIPPLIQALLFNGLGDALVVAGGFIAVNMVIGNILEPR
;
A
#
# COMPACT_ATOMS: atom_id res chain seq x y z
N MET A 1 43.00 -44.13 22.74
CA MET A 1 41.60 -43.68 22.63
C MET A 1 41.42 -42.41 23.45
N GLY A 2 41.53 -41.24 22.80
CA GLY A 2 41.46 -39.94 23.46
C GLY A 2 40.01 -39.55 23.77
N ARG A 3 39.64 -39.56 25.05
CA ARG A 3 38.37 -38.98 25.53
C ARG A 3 38.47 -37.46 25.44
N THR A 4 37.82 -36.86 24.46
CA THR A 4 37.60 -35.41 24.40
C THR A 4 36.82 -35.00 25.64
N ARG A 5 37.51 -34.34 26.58
CA ARG A 5 36.84 -33.63 27.69
C ARG A 5 36.04 -32.50 27.06
N VAL A 6 34.74 -32.71 26.89
CA VAL A 6 33.78 -31.63 26.64
C VAL A 6 33.93 -30.68 27.84
N THR A 7 34.63 -29.57 27.65
CA THR A 7 34.78 -28.54 28.68
C THR A 7 33.39 -27.96 28.95
N ASP A 8 33.04 -27.72 30.22
CA ASP A 8 31.74 -27.15 30.64
C ASP A 8 31.35 -25.91 29.83
N SER A 9 32.33 -25.12 29.38
CA SER A 9 32.13 -23.95 28.52
C SER A 9 31.53 -24.30 27.14
N SER A 10 31.95 -25.41 26.53
CA SER A 10 31.45 -25.87 25.23
C SER A 10 30.02 -26.42 25.33
N LEU A 11 29.71 -27.15 26.41
CA LEU A 11 28.36 -27.61 26.71
C LEU A 11 27.43 -26.43 27.03
N ARG A 12 27.89 -25.48 27.85
CA ARG A 12 27.14 -24.27 28.21
C ARG A 12 26.84 -23.40 26.98
N LEU A 13 27.82 -23.25 26.08
CA LEU A 13 27.63 -22.54 24.82
C LEU A 13 26.60 -23.26 23.93
N ALA A 14 26.69 -24.58 23.81
CA ALA A 14 25.71 -25.37 23.04
C ALA A 14 24.29 -25.26 23.61
N VAL A 15 24.13 -25.28 24.94
CA VAL A 15 22.83 -25.11 25.61
C VAL A 15 22.29 -23.68 25.40
N LEU A 16 23.13 -22.64 25.52
CA LEU A 16 22.72 -21.26 25.26
C LEU A 16 22.25 -21.07 23.81
N LEU A 17 22.97 -21.63 22.84
CA LEU A 17 22.58 -21.59 21.43
C LEU A 17 21.28 -22.36 21.18
N ALA A 18 21.12 -23.55 21.78
CA ALA A 18 19.88 -24.32 21.67
C ALA A 18 18.68 -23.56 22.27
N MET A 19 18.84 -22.96 23.45
CA MET A 19 17.79 -22.12 24.05
C MET A 19 17.47 -20.91 23.18
N LEU A 20 18.48 -20.24 22.63
CA LEU A 20 18.26 -19.12 21.71
C LEU A 20 17.46 -19.56 20.47
N VAL A 21 17.81 -20.68 19.86
CA VAL A 21 17.07 -21.23 18.70
C VAL A 21 15.64 -21.58 19.09
N ILE A 22 15.41 -22.21 20.25
CA ILE A 22 14.07 -22.54 20.73
C ILE A 22 13.25 -21.27 20.98
N ILE A 23 13.83 -20.25 21.61
CA ILE A 23 13.16 -18.97 21.85
C ILE A 23 12.82 -18.30 20.51
N LEU A 24 13.77 -18.20 19.58
CA LEU A 24 13.54 -17.59 18.27
C LEU A 24 12.51 -18.37 17.44
N ALA A 25 12.54 -19.70 17.49
CA ALA A 25 11.55 -20.56 16.85
C ALA A 25 10.15 -20.38 17.48
N GLY A 26 10.07 -20.31 18.80
CA GLY A 26 8.83 -20.03 19.54
C GLY A 26 8.26 -18.66 19.20
N VAL A 27 9.11 -17.62 19.16
CA VAL A 27 8.71 -16.26 18.75
C VAL A 27 8.23 -16.25 17.30
N LYS A 28 8.95 -16.91 16.37
CA LYS A 28 8.54 -17.01 14.96
C LYS A 28 7.21 -17.73 14.80
N ALA A 29 7.00 -18.83 15.53
CA ALA A 29 5.74 -19.59 15.49
C ALA A 29 4.58 -18.78 16.09
N ALA A 30 4.84 -17.98 17.13
CA ALA A 30 3.84 -17.12 17.74
C ALA A 30 3.57 -15.85 16.91
N ALA A 31 4.49 -15.43 16.02
CA ALA A 31 4.40 -14.18 15.28
C ALA A 31 3.11 -14.05 14.46
N ASP A 32 2.62 -15.14 13.87
CA ASP A 32 1.39 -15.14 13.06
C ASP A 32 0.13 -14.78 13.88
N ILE A 33 0.18 -14.93 15.21
CA ILE A 33 -0.88 -14.55 16.14
C ILE A 33 -0.55 -13.23 16.83
N VAL A 34 0.69 -13.12 17.32
CA VAL A 34 1.16 -11.99 18.12
C VAL A 34 1.19 -10.71 17.29
N VAL A 35 1.62 -10.75 16.03
CA VAL A 35 1.72 -9.54 15.18
C VAL A 35 0.34 -8.95 14.88
N PRO A 36 -0.66 -9.69 14.37
CA PRO A 36 -2.01 -9.16 14.17
C PRO A 36 -2.66 -8.67 15.47
N PHE A 37 -2.41 -9.36 16.58
CA PHE A 37 -2.92 -8.95 17.89
C PHE A 37 -2.31 -7.61 18.35
N LEU A 38 -0.98 -7.46 18.28
CA LEU A 38 -0.30 -6.21 18.59
C LEU A 38 -0.75 -5.06 17.68
N LEU A 39 -0.96 -5.33 16.39
CA LEU A 39 -1.51 -4.37 15.45
C LEU A 39 -2.94 -3.97 15.84
N ALA A 40 -3.78 -4.92 16.25
CA ALA A 40 -5.13 -4.65 16.73
C ALA A 40 -5.13 -3.81 18.01
N VAL A 41 -4.21 -4.07 18.96
CA VAL A 41 -4.02 -3.25 20.16
C VAL A 41 -3.67 -1.83 19.77
N PHE A 42 -2.69 -1.67 18.87
CA PHE A 42 -2.25 -0.36 18.38
C PHE A 42 -3.40 0.40 17.69
N LEU A 43 -4.12 -0.25 16.77
CA LEU A 43 -5.26 0.36 16.09
C LEU A 43 -6.39 0.71 17.06
N ALA A 44 -6.69 -0.16 18.04
CA ALA A 44 -7.66 0.15 19.08
C ALA A 44 -7.25 1.39 19.88
N MET A 45 -5.97 1.54 20.23
CA MET A 45 -5.46 2.75 20.89
C MET A 45 -5.61 4.00 20.01
N VAL A 46 -5.32 3.90 18.71
CA VAL A 46 -5.48 5.02 17.75
C VAL A 46 -6.95 5.41 17.54
N LEU A 47 -7.86 4.42 17.56
CA LEU A 47 -9.29 4.61 17.34
C LEU A 47 -10.05 5.01 18.62
N ASN A 48 -9.54 4.67 19.81
CA ASN A 48 -10.20 4.94 21.09
C ASN A 48 -10.53 6.44 21.33
N PRO A 49 -9.69 7.43 20.95
CA PRO A 49 -10.06 8.84 21.02
C PRO A 49 -11.36 9.17 20.29
N LEU A 50 -11.62 8.54 19.13
CA LEU A 50 -12.86 8.73 18.36
C LEU A 50 -14.06 8.16 19.11
N VAL A 51 -13.91 6.98 19.71
CA VAL A 51 -14.95 6.37 20.56
C VAL A 51 -15.22 7.23 21.80
N ALA A 52 -14.17 7.72 22.47
CA ALA A 52 -14.29 8.59 23.63
C ALA A 52 -14.98 9.94 23.30
N MET A 53 -14.76 10.48 22.10
CA MET A 53 -15.50 11.66 21.63
C MET A 53 -17.00 11.40 21.47
N LEU A 54 -17.40 10.19 21.04
CA LEU A 54 -18.80 9.78 20.99
C LEU A 54 -19.38 9.56 22.39
N GLU A 55 -18.63 8.96 23.31
CA GLU A 55 -19.02 8.79 24.71
C GLU A 55 -19.27 10.14 25.40
N ARG A 56 -18.42 11.14 25.15
CA ARG A 56 -18.61 12.52 25.63
C ARG A 56 -19.93 13.14 25.14
N LYS A 57 -20.47 12.68 24.01
CA LYS A 57 -21.78 13.06 23.48
C LYS A 57 -22.94 12.20 24.03
N ARG A 58 -22.72 11.48 25.14
CA ARG A 58 -23.68 10.56 25.80
C ARG A 58 -24.05 9.32 24.97
N VAL A 59 -23.24 8.95 23.97
CA VAL A 59 -23.44 7.69 23.23
C VAL A 59 -22.87 6.54 24.06
N PRO A 60 -23.62 5.46 24.34
CA PRO A 60 -23.09 4.29 25.03
C PRO A 60 -21.90 3.70 24.26
N ARG A 61 -20.87 3.26 24.98
CA ARG A 61 -19.62 2.76 24.39
C ARG A 61 -19.83 1.71 23.30
N ILE A 62 -20.73 0.75 23.52
CA ILE A 62 -21.07 -0.30 22.55
C ILE A 62 -21.51 0.33 21.24
N VAL A 63 -22.41 1.30 21.29
CA VAL A 63 -22.91 2.02 20.11
C VAL A 63 -21.80 2.83 19.45
N GLY A 64 -20.93 3.49 20.23
CA GLY A 64 -19.79 4.24 19.70
C GLY A 64 -18.79 3.35 18.96
N VAL A 65 -18.45 2.19 19.53
CA VAL A 65 -17.57 1.19 18.91
C VAL A 65 -18.22 0.60 17.65
N THR A 66 -19.48 0.18 17.71
CA THR A 66 -20.20 -0.37 16.55
C THR A 66 -20.31 0.64 15.41
N LEU A 67 -20.63 1.90 15.71
CA LEU A 67 -20.74 2.96 14.70
C LEU A 67 -19.39 3.22 14.03
N LEU A 68 -18.31 3.34 14.82
CA LEU A 68 -16.97 3.56 14.30
C LEU A 68 -16.52 2.40 13.42
N LEU A 69 -16.70 1.16 13.86
CA LEU A 69 -16.35 -0.02 13.09
C LEU A 69 -17.17 -0.14 11.82
N THR A 70 -18.47 0.14 11.89
CA THR A 70 -19.34 0.14 10.70
C THR A 70 -18.85 1.18 9.70
N ALA A 71 -18.50 2.39 10.15
CA ALA A 71 -17.95 3.43 9.28
C ALA A 71 -16.63 2.98 8.64
N VAL A 72 -15.70 2.39 9.40
CA VAL A 72 -14.43 1.87 8.89
C VAL A 72 -14.66 0.74 7.87
N ILE A 73 -15.53 -0.22 8.19
CA ILE A 73 -15.89 -1.33 7.29
C ILE A 73 -16.49 -0.80 5.99
N VAL A 74 -17.41 0.16 6.06
CA VAL A 74 -18.00 0.78 4.87
C VAL A 74 -16.95 1.48 4.02
N VAL A 75 -16.08 2.30 4.61
CA VAL A 75 -15.01 2.99 3.87
C VAL A 75 -14.06 2.00 3.20
N VAL A 76 -13.65 0.95 3.91
CA VAL A 76 -12.76 -0.11 3.37
C VAL A 76 -13.46 -0.87 2.24
N MET A 77 -14.73 -1.26 2.43
CA MET A 77 -15.49 -1.97 1.39
C MET A 77 -15.71 -1.11 0.15
N LEU A 78 -16.00 0.19 0.31
CA LEU A 78 -16.12 1.13 -0.80
C LEU A 78 -14.80 1.27 -1.55
N PHE A 79 -13.70 1.46 -0.84
CA PHE A 79 -12.37 1.57 -1.45
C PHE A 79 -11.97 0.30 -2.21
N ILE A 80 -12.10 -0.86 -1.57
CA ILE A 80 -11.76 -2.15 -2.17
C ILE A 80 -12.71 -2.49 -3.32
N GLY A 81 -14.00 -2.23 -3.18
CA GLY A 81 -15.00 -2.43 -4.23
C GLY A 81 -14.71 -1.57 -5.45
N MET A 82 -14.39 -0.29 -5.26
CA MET A 82 -14.02 0.64 -6.33
C MET A 82 -12.72 0.22 -7.02
N LEU A 83 -11.71 -0.21 -6.25
CA LEU A 83 -10.45 -0.72 -6.79
C LEU A 83 -10.65 -2.02 -7.58
N GLY A 84 -11.39 -2.96 -7.02
CA GLY A 84 -11.71 -4.24 -7.66
C GLY A 84 -12.52 -4.05 -8.95
N ALA A 85 -13.52 -3.17 -8.93
CA ALA A 85 -14.29 -2.81 -10.11
C ALA A 85 -13.42 -2.18 -11.20
N SER A 86 -12.57 -1.22 -10.82
CA SER A 86 -11.65 -0.55 -11.76
C SER A 86 -10.65 -1.54 -12.37
N LEU A 87 -10.10 -2.45 -11.56
CA LEU A 87 -9.14 -3.46 -12.01
C LEU A 87 -9.80 -4.48 -12.95
N ASN A 88 -11.01 -4.93 -12.63
CA ASN A 88 -11.78 -5.84 -13.48
C ASN A 88 -12.16 -5.19 -14.81
N GLU A 89 -12.57 -3.91 -14.80
CA GLU A 89 -12.84 -3.16 -16.03
C GLU A 89 -11.55 -2.97 -16.85
N PHE A 90 -10.43 -2.63 -16.20
CA PHE A 90 -9.13 -2.55 -16.87
C PHE A 90 -8.75 -3.88 -17.53
N ALA A 91 -8.87 -5.01 -16.83
CA ALA A 91 -8.66 -6.35 -17.38
C ALA A 91 -9.51 -6.62 -18.62
N ARG A 92 -10.80 -6.32 -18.56
CA ARG A 92 -11.72 -6.49 -19.71
C ARG A 92 -11.37 -5.60 -20.88
N SER A 93 -10.73 -4.46 -20.64
CA SER A 93 -10.28 -3.53 -21.68
C SER A 93 -8.94 -3.92 -22.32
N LEU A 94 -8.14 -4.80 -21.73
CA LEU A 94 -6.82 -5.18 -22.26
C LEU A 94 -6.81 -5.61 -23.74
N PRO A 95 -7.79 -6.40 -24.25
CA PRO A 95 -7.86 -6.73 -25.67
C PRO A 95 -8.03 -5.49 -26.57
N GLN A 96 -8.78 -4.49 -26.10
CA GLN A 96 -8.98 -3.22 -26.80
C GLN A 96 -7.69 -2.40 -26.86
N TYR A 97 -6.91 -2.36 -25.77
CA TYR A 97 -5.60 -1.69 -25.73
C TYR A 97 -4.65 -2.32 -26.77
N ARG A 98 -4.65 -3.65 -26.90
CA ARG A 98 -3.87 -4.34 -27.93
C ARG A 98 -4.28 -3.93 -29.34
N GLY A 99 -5.58 -3.87 -29.62
CA GLY A 99 -6.10 -3.44 -30.92
C GLY A 99 -5.64 -2.03 -31.30
N MET A 100 -5.79 -1.08 -30.38
CA MET A 100 -5.38 0.32 -30.59
C MET A 100 -3.85 0.45 -30.73
N MET A 101 -3.06 -0.32 -29.97
CA MET A 101 -1.61 -0.36 -30.14
C MET A 101 -1.21 -0.84 -31.54
N ILE A 102 -1.87 -1.89 -32.06
CA ILE A 102 -1.63 -2.39 -33.43
C ILE A 102 -1.94 -1.30 -34.46
N GLU A 103 -3.06 -0.60 -34.30
CA GLU A 103 -3.47 0.46 -35.22
C GLU A 103 -2.46 1.62 -35.24
N LYS A 104 -2.04 2.09 -34.06
CA LYS A 104 -1.02 3.14 -33.94
C LYS A 104 0.34 2.69 -34.46
N LEU A 105 0.73 1.43 -34.26
CA LEU A 105 1.95 0.87 -34.85
C LEU A 105 1.89 0.85 -36.39
N ARG A 106 0.74 0.52 -36.97
CA ARG A 106 0.53 0.56 -38.43
C ARG A 106 0.56 1.99 -38.99
N GLU A 107 -0.02 2.95 -38.28
CA GLU A 107 0.12 4.38 -38.63
C GLU A 107 1.60 4.79 -38.63
N LEU A 108 2.34 4.45 -37.58
CA LEU A 108 3.77 4.74 -37.46
C LEU A 108 4.59 4.05 -38.56
N GLN A 109 4.27 2.80 -38.92
CA GLN A 109 4.88 2.12 -40.05
C GLN A 109 4.65 2.89 -41.35
N HIS A 110 3.43 3.32 -41.63
CA HIS A 110 3.13 4.07 -42.85
C HIS A 110 3.93 5.39 -42.92
N TYR A 111 4.15 6.07 -41.79
CA TYR A 111 5.02 7.23 -41.73
C TYR A 111 6.50 6.87 -41.88
N ALA A 112 6.95 5.77 -41.25
CA ALA A 112 8.33 5.29 -41.29
C ALA A 112 8.76 4.78 -42.68
N ASP A 113 7.83 4.17 -43.42
CA ASP A 113 8.02 3.73 -44.80
C ASP A 113 8.33 4.92 -45.72
N ARG A 114 7.78 6.12 -45.44
CA ARG A 114 8.13 7.36 -46.15
C ARG A 114 9.59 7.77 -45.94
N PHE A 115 10.23 7.29 -44.88
CA PHE A 115 11.62 7.53 -44.54
C PHE A 115 12.51 6.30 -44.78
N ASN A 116 12.03 5.28 -45.51
CA ASN A 116 12.72 4.01 -45.76
C ASN A 116 13.13 3.24 -44.48
N ILE A 117 12.38 3.38 -43.39
CA ILE A 117 12.61 2.64 -42.14
C ILE A 117 11.66 1.45 -42.07
N SER A 118 12.18 0.23 -42.25
CA SER A 118 11.40 -1.00 -42.16
C SER A 118 11.13 -1.38 -40.69
N LEU A 119 10.02 -0.90 -40.13
CA LEU A 119 9.52 -1.35 -38.83
C LEU A 119 8.70 -2.63 -39.02
N SER A 120 9.00 -3.70 -38.28
CA SER A 120 8.21 -4.95 -38.29
C SER A 120 7.20 -4.99 -37.15
N SER A 121 5.92 -4.71 -37.46
CA SER A 121 4.79 -4.76 -36.51
C SER A 121 4.68 -6.14 -35.85
N GLU A 122 4.92 -7.21 -36.60
CA GLU A 122 4.83 -8.59 -36.12
C GLU A 122 5.85 -8.87 -35.00
N ALA A 123 7.04 -8.28 -35.08
CA ALA A 123 8.07 -8.44 -34.05
C ALA A 123 7.70 -7.70 -32.76
N MET A 124 7.14 -6.49 -32.86
CA MET A 124 6.68 -5.73 -31.69
C MET A 124 5.49 -6.39 -31.00
N LEU A 125 4.63 -7.07 -31.76
CA LEU A 125 3.44 -7.76 -31.22
C LEU A 125 3.76 -9.03 -30.43
N GLN A 126 4.93 -9.64 -30.64
CA GLN A 126 5.38 -10.77 -29.81
C GLN A 126 5.71 -10.36 -28.37
N TYR A 127 6.05 -9.08 -28.14
CA TYR A 127 6.35 -8.56 -26.80
C TYR A 127 5.10 -8.08 -26.04
N VAL A 128 3.95 -7.96 -26.71
CA VAL A 128 2.68 -7.50 -26.11
C VAL A 128 1.74 -8.68 -25.94
N ASP A 129 1.86 -9.38 -24.81
CA ASP A 129 0.98 -10.50 -24.43
C ASP A 129 -0.13 -10.03 -23.45
N PRO A 130 -1.40 -9.98 -23.87
CA PRO A 130 -2.54 -9.68 -22.98
C PRO A 130 -2.67 -10.66 -21.82
N SER A 131 -2.20 -11.90 -21.97
CA SER A 131 -2.30 -12.94 -20.95
C SER A 131 -1.44 -12.62 -19.74
N ALA A 132 -0.24 -12.06 -19.95
CA ALA A 132 0.63 -11.59 -18.88
C ALA A 132 -0.03 -10.46 -18.06
N ALA A 133 -0.62 -9.48 -18.75
CA ALA A 133 -1.35 -8.39 -18.10
C ALA A 133 -2.60 -8.89 -17.34
N MET A 134 -3.37 -9.82 -17.94
CA MET A 134 -4.53 -10.43 -17.30
C MET A 134 -4.15 -11.24 -16.05
N ASN A 135 -3.04 -11.98 -16.11
CA ASN A 135 -2.51 -12.72 -14.97
C ASN A 135 -2.08 -11.79 -13.83
N LEU A 136 -1.45 -10.65 -14.16
CA LEU A 136 -1.12 -9.63 -13.17
C LEU A 136 -2.38 -9.09 -12.49
N VAL A 137 -3.40 -8.71 -13.27
CA VAL A 137 -4.66 -8.20 -12.71
C VAL A 137 -5.36 -9.25 -11.84
N THR A 138 -5.43 -10.50 -12.30
CA THR A 138 -6.03 -11.61 -11.53
C THR A 138 -5.29 -11.83 -10.20
N ARG A 139 -3.95 -11.77 -10.19
CA ARG A 139 -3.17 -11.84 -8.94
C ARG A 139 -3.47 -10.67 -8.01
N MET A 140 -3.55 -9.44 -8.54
CA MET A 140 -3.88 -8.25 -7.76
C MET A 140 -5.29 -8.36 -7.15
N LEU A 141 -6.28 -8.84 -7.91
CA LEU A 141 -7.63 -9.12 -7.41
C LEU A 141 -7.62 -10.22 -6.32
N GLY A 142 -6.79 -11.26 -6.49
CA GLY A 142 -6.59 -12.29 -5.47
C GLY A 142 -5.99 -11.73 -4.18
N HIS A 143 -4.96 -10.89 -4.27
CA HIS A 143 -4.37 -10.19 -3.11
C HIS A 143 -5.37 -9.26 -2.43
N LEU A 144 -6.19 -8.55 -3.22
CA LEU A 144 -7.25 -7.67 -2.71
C LEU A 144 -8.33 -8.45 -1.95
N SER A 145 -8.74 -9.61 -2.49
CA SER A 145 -9.67 -10.53 -1.82
C SER A 145 -9.08 -11.11 -0.53
N GLY A 146 -7.82 -11.56 -0.56
CA GLY A 146 -7.12 -12.03 0.64
C GLY A 146 -6.97 -10.93 1.70
N ALA A 147 -6.69 -9.71 1.27
CA ALA A 147 -6.63 -8.54 2.15
C ALA A 147 -7.97 -8.25 2.82
N MET A 148 -9.11 -8.42 2.13
CA MET A 148 -10.43 -8.28 2.75
C MET A 148 -10.61 -9.22 3.95
N THR A 149 -10.26 -10.50 3.79
CA THR A 149 -10.33 -11.48 4.89
C THR A 149 -9.44 -11.08 6.06
N ASN A 150 -8.20 -10.68 5.78
CA ASN A 150 -7.25 -10.27 6.82
C ASN A 150 -7.71 -9.00 7.52
N VAL A 151 -8.21 -8.01 6.78
CA VAL A 151 -8.76 -6.78 7.36
C VAL A 151 -10.01 -7.07 8.18
N PHE A 152 -10.88 -7.96 7.72
CA PHE A 152 -12.05 -8.38 8.50
C PHE A 152 -11.65 -9.00 9.85
N LEU A 153 -10.72 -9.96 9.84
CA LEU A 153 -10.20 -10.58 11.07
C LEU A 153 -9.50 -9.56 11.98
N LEU A 154 -8.72 -8.65 11.40
CA LEU A 154 -8.07 -7.57 12.13
C LEU A 154 -9.11 -6.65 12.78
N LEU A 155 -10.14 -6.25 12.05
CA LEU A 155 -11.21 -5.39 12.58
C LEU A 155 -12.00 -6.10 13.68
N MET A 156 -12.30 -7.39 13.53
CA MET A 156 -12.88 -8.22 14.58
C MET A 156 -12.01 -8.20 15.85
N THR A 157 -10.70 -8.39 15.68
CA THR A 157 -9.74 -8.33 16.80
C THR A 157 -9.70 -6.93 17.43
N VAL A 158 -9.73 -5.87 16.62
CA VAL A 158 -9.81 -4.48 17.09
C VAL A 158 -11.09 -4.23 17.90
N VAL A 159 -12.22 -4.87 17.57
CA VAL A 159 -13.45 -4.79 18.38
C VAL A 159 -13.19 -5.27 19.79
N PHE A 160 -12.69 -6.50 19.92
CA PHE A 160 -12.37 -7.09 21.23
C PHE A 160 -11.35 -6.22 21.98
N MET A 161 -10.31 -5.77 21.27
CA MET A 161 -9.29 -4.91 21.85
C MET A 161 -9.85 -3.57 22.29
N LEU A 162 -10.76 -2.94 21.55
CA LEU A 162 -11.39 -1.68 21.98
C LEU A 162 -12.13 -1.88 23.31
N PHE A 163 -12.86 -2.97 23.49
CA PHE A 163 -13.50 -3.27 24.78
C PHE A 163 -12.46 -3.50 25.89
N GLU A 164 -11.39 -4.27 25.61
CA GLU A 164 -10.36 -4.65 26.58
C GLU A 164 -9.34 -3.52 26.89
N VAL A 165 -9.14 -2.54 25.98
CA VAL A 165 -8.06 -1.54 26.09
C VAL A 165 -8.17 -0.65 27.33
N GLN A 166 -9.37 -0.52 27.90
CA GLN A 166 -9.58 0.22 29.16
C GLN A 166 -9.01 -0.51 30.39
N LEU A 167 -8.89 -1.83 30.33
CA LEU A 167 -8.37 -2.68 31.40
C LEU A 167 -6.85 -2.84 31.30
N LEU A 168 -6.28 -2.61 30.12
CA LEU A 168 -4.84 -2.76 29.88
C LEU A 168 -3.97 -1.91 30.81
N PRO A 169 -4.23 -0.61 31.04
CA PRO A 169 -3.46 0.20 31.98
C PRO A 169 -3.49 -0.34 33.41
N TYR A 170 -4.65 -0.85 33.86
CA TYR A 170 -4.83 -1.43 35.19
C TYR A 170 -4.05 -2.75 35.36
N LYS A 171 -4.09 -3.63 34.34
CA LYS A 171 -3.34 -4.89 34.32
C LYS A 171 -1.83 -4.68 34.17
N LEU A 172 -1.41 -3.70 33.37
CA LEU A 172 0.00 -3.34 33.17
C LEU A 172 0.62 -2.71 34.42
N GLN A 173 -0.14 -1.89 35.17
CA GLN A 173 0.31 -1.33 36.45
C GLN A 173 0.49 -2.38 37.54
N GLN A 174 -0.24 -3.50 37.49
CA GLN A 174 -0.06 -4.63 38.40
C GLN A 174 1.06 -5.59 37.98
N ALA A 175 1.46 -5.56 36.70
CA ALA A 175 2.43 -6.50 36.15
C ALA A 175 3.88 -5.94 36.05
N LEU A 176 4.11 -4.65 36.28
CA LEU A 176 5.40 -4.00 36.05
C LEU A 176 5.85 -3.13 37.25
N ASP A 177 6.99 -3.49 37.86
CA ASP A 177 7.56 -2.78 39.01
C ASP A 177 8.26 -1.45 38.66
N LYS A 178 8.83 -1.28 37.44
CA LYS A 178 9.54 -0.03 37.01
C LYS A 178 9.49 0.19 35.48
N PRO A 179 8.61 1.06 34.95
CA PRO A 179 8.33 1.16 33.52
C PRO A 179 9.18 2.15 32.68
N ASN A 180 9.95 3.08 33.26
CA ASN A 180 10.28 4.33 32.55
C ASN A 180 11.61 4.39 31.75
N GLU A 181 12.60 3.53 31.99
CA GLU A 181 13.96 3.80 31.47
C GLU A 181 14.23 3.25 30.05
N GLY A 182 13.73 2.06 29.70
CA GLY A 182 13.90 1.50 28.33
C GLY A 182 12.99 2.13 27.28
N LEU A 183 11.82 2.62 27.70
CA LEU A 183 10.77 3.16 26.83
C LEU A 183 11.16 4.51 26.20
N ALA A 184 12.01 5.31 26.85
CA ALA A 184 12.38 6.65 26.39
C ALA A 184 13.38 6.66 25.21
N ALA A 185 14.22 5.63 25.06
CA ALA A 185 15.13 5.50 23.93
C ALA A 185 14.38 5.00 22.68
N VAL A 186 13.47 4.04 22.86
CA VAL A 186 12.58 3.52 21.80
C VAL A 186 11.62 4.61 21.31
N ARG A 187 11.01 5.40 22.21
CA ARG A 187 10.16 6.54 21.85
C ARG A 187 10.86 7.55 20.95
N ARG A 188 12.10 7.93 21.28
CA ARG A 188 12.88 8.89 20.49
C ARG A 188 13.25 8.37 19.10
N ALA A 189 13.57 7.08 18.97
CA ALA A 189 13.84 6.45 17.68
C ALA A 189 12.56 6.35 16.81
N LEU A 190 11.41 6.08 17.45
CA LEU A 190 10.12 6.01 16.76
C LEU A 190 9.62 7.40 16.31
N ASP A 191 9.80 8.45 17.10
CA ASP A 191 9.26 9.79 16.79
C ASP A 191 9.85 10.41 15.50
N GLY A 192 11.15 10.22 15.25
CA GLY A 192 11.83 10.74 14.06
C GLY A 192 11.39 10.04 12.76
N VAL A 193 11.31 8.71 12.77
CA VAL A 193 10.84 7.90 11.64
C VAL A 193 9.35 8.16 11.38
N THR A 194 8.56 8.32 12.43
CA THR A 194 7.11 8.54 12.32
C THR A 194 6.80 9.90 11.68
N ARG A 195 7.50 10.99 12.04
CA ARG A 195 7.22 12.32 11.48
C ARG A 195 7.50 12.38 9.97
N TYR A 196 8.63 11.84 9.52
CA TYR A 196 8.94 11.77 8.08
C TYR A 196 7.93 10.92 7.32
N LEU A 197 7.59 9.73 7.84
CA LEU A 197 6.62 8.85 7.20
C LEU A 197 5.22 9.47 7.14
N VAL A 198 4.78 10.20 8.18
CA VAL A 198 3.49 10.92 8.16
C VAL A 198 3.49 12.02 7.11
N ILE A 199 4.53 12.87 7.07
CA ILE A 199 4.64 13.93 6.06
C ILE A 199 4.65 13.32 4.65
N LYS A 200 5.44 12.26 4.44
CA LYS A 200 5.50 11.55 3.15
C LYS A 200 4.14 10.97 2.77
N THR A 201 3.41 10.39 3.71
CA THR A 201 2.09 9.81 3.46
C THR A 201 1.06 10.87 3.08
N ILE A 202 1.05 12.02 3.76
CA ILE A 202 0.15 13.14 3.44
C ILE A 202 0.47 13.69 2.05
N ILE A 203 1.75 13.93 1.75
CA ILE A 203 2.18 14.43 0.44
C ILE A 203 1.80 13.42 -0.65
N SER A 204 2.16 12.15 -0.49
CA SER A 204 1.78 11.10 -1.44
C SER A 204 0.27 11.03 -1.65
N LEU A 205 -0.52 11.13 -0.58
CA LEU A 205 -1.98 11.07 -0.67
C LEU A 205 -2.51 12.25 -1.47
N ALA A 206 -2.01 13.46 -1.20
CA ALA A 206 -2.35 14.64 -1.96
C ALA A 206 -1.97 14.47 -3.45
N THR A 207 -0.76 13.94 -3.75
CA THR A 207 -0.34 13.61 -5.11
C THR A 207 -1.34 12.70 -5.81
N GLY A 208 -1.69 11.59 -5.18
CA GLY A 208 -2.61 10.61 -5.78
C GLY A 208 -4.00 11.18 -6.03
N VAL A 209 -4.53 11.98 -5.10
CA VAL A 209 -5.83 12.66 -5.25
C VAL A 209 -5.79 13.71 -6.36
N ILE A 210 -4.73 14.53 -6.42
CA ILE A 210 -4.56 15.54 -7.47
C ILE A 210 -4.48 14.87 -8.84
N VAL A 211 -3.65 13.82 -8.98
CA VAL A 211 -3.52 13.05 -10.23
C VAL A 211 -4.84 12.40 -10.60
N TRP A 212 -5.56 11.81 -9.65
CA TRP A 212 -6.87 11.21 -9.90
C TRP A 212 -7.86 12.24 -10.46
N ILE A 213 -8.03 13.39 -9.79
CA ILE A 213 -8.96 14.44 -10.21
C ILE A 213 -8.54 15.00 -11.58
N PHE A 214 -7.25 15.25 -11.77
CA PHE A 214 -6.70 15.74 -13.03
C PHE A 214 -6.99 14.78 -14.20
N LEU A 215 -6.69 13.48 -14.04
CA LEU A 215 -6.93 12.49 -15.08
C LEU A 215 -8.42 12.29 -15.35
N ALA A 216 -9.26 12.36 -14.31
CA ALA A 216 -10.72 12.32 -14.47
C ALA A 216 -11.24 13.52 -15.26
N ALA A 217 -10.68 14.72 -15.04
CA ALA A 217 -11.05 15.94 -15.76
C ALA A 217 -10.64 15.88 -17.24
N VAL A 218 -9.51 15.25 -17.57
CA VAL A 218 -9.07 15.02 -18.96
C VAL A 218 -9.88 13.89 -19.62
N GLY A 219 -10.65 13.10 -18.87
CA GLY A 219 -11.41 11.97 -19.40
C GLY A 219 -10.57 10.71 -19.62
N VAL A 220 -9.43 10.60 -18.93
CA VAL A 220 -8.58 9.39 -18.96
C VAL A 220 -9.30 8.29 -18.16
N ARG A 221 -9.65 7.19 -18.84
CA ARG A 221 -10.19 5.96 -18.20
C ARG A 221 -9.31 5.50 -17.04
N PHE A 222 -9.92 4.83 -16.05
CA PHE A 222 -9.20 4.27 -14.89
C PHE A 222 -8.39 5.30 -14.07
N ALA A 223 -8.78 6.59 -14.12
CA ALA A 223 -8.12 7.67 -13.38
C ALA A 223 -7.88 7.35 -11.89
N PHE A 224 -8.80 6.61 -11.26
CA PHE A 224 -8.66 6.14 -9.88
C PHE A 224 -7.45 5.21 -9.69
N ILE A 225 -7.25 4.23 -10.58
CA ILE A 225 -6.08 3.33 -10.52
C ILE A 225 -4.79 4.13 -10.69
N TRP A 226 -4.77 5.07 -11.63
CA TRP A 226 -3.59 5.88 -11.91
C TRP A 226 -3.26 6.85 -10.77
N GLY A 227 -4.27 7.45 -10.14
CA GLY A 227 -4.09 8.23 -8.91
C GLY A 227 -3.60 7.38 -7.75
N LEU A 228 -4.13 6.17 -7.57
CA LEU A 228 -3.63 5.23 -6.56
C LEU A 228 -2.18 4.81 -6.85
N LEU A 229 -1.85 4.55 -8.11
CA LEU A 229 -0.48 4.21 -8.52
C LEU A 229 0.47 5.39 -8.28
N ALA A 230 0.04 6.62 -8.58
CA ALA A 230 0.80 7.83 -8.25
C ALA A 230 1.02 7.97 -6.74
N PHE A 231 0.01 7.72 -5.90
CA PHE A 231 0.15 7.68 -4.44
C PHE A 231 1.20 6.66 -3.99
N LEU A 232 1.09 5.42 -4.47
CA LEU A 232 1.97 4.32 -4.06
C LEU A 232 3.42 4.54 -4.53
N LEU A 233 3.59 4.95 -5.78
CA LEU A 233 4.91 5.13 -6.37
C LEU A 233 5.61 6.39 -5.85
N ASN A 234 4.88 7.40 -5.37
CA ASN A 234 5.48 8.62 -4.79
C ASN A 234 6.35 8.35 -3.54
N TYR A 235 6.27 7.16 -2.95
CA TYR A 235 7.23 6.71 -1.94
C TYR A 235 8.66 6.56 -2.48
N ILE A 236 8.82 6.24 -3.77
CA ILE A 236 10.10 6.11 -4.47
C ILE A 236 10.52 7.49 -4.99
N PRO A 237 11.56 8.13 -4.43
CA PRO A 237 11.99 9.47 -4.86
C PRO A 237 12.35 9.51 -6.35
N ASN A 238 11.93 10.57 -7.04
CA ASN A 238 12.20 10.91 -8.46
C ASN A 238 11.69 9.91 -9.53
N ILE A 239 11.80 8.62 -9.26
CA ILE A 239 11.40 7.54 -10.18
C ILE A 239 9.90 7.30 -10.11
N GLY A 240 9.30 7.46 -8.92
CA GLY A 240 7.91 7.15 -8.65
C GLY A 240 6.92 7.88 -9.57
N SER A 241 7.02 9.20 -9.62
CA SER A 241 6.15 10.05 -10.44
C SER A 241 6.28 9.76 -11.93
N VAL A 242 7.50 9.49 -12.40
CA VAL A 242 7.77 9.17 -13.82
C VAL A 242 7.15 7.82 -14.18
N LEU A 243 7.37 6.79 -13.37
CA LEU A 243 6.76 5.47 -13.59
C LEU A 243 5.23 5.52 -13.50
N ALA A 244 4.67 6.32 -12.59
CA ALA A 244 3.23 6.50 -12.46
C ALA A 244 2.59 7.18 -13.69
N ALA A 245 3.35 8.01 -14.41
CA ALA A 245 2.87 8.72 -15.59
C ALA A 245 2.79 7.82 -16.83
N ILE A 246 3.59 6.75 -16.91
CA ILE A 246 3.68 5.92 -18.12
C ILE A 246 2.33 5.29 -18.50
N PRO A 247 1.62 4.56 -17.62
CA PRO A 247 0.35 3.95 -18.01
C PRO A 247 -0.74 4.93 -18.46
N PRO A 248 -1.06 6.03 -17.73
CA PRO A 248 -2.07 6.99 -18.19
C PRO A 248 -1.63 7.74 -19.45
N LEU A 249 -0.33 7.99 -19.65
CA LEU A 249 0.18 8.62 -20.87
C LEU A 249 -0.01 7.73 -22.10
N ILE A 250 0.36 6.45 -21.99
CA ILE A 250 0.11 5.46 -23.06
C ILE A 250 -1.38 5.39 -23.36
N GLN A 251 -2.21 5.32 -22.32
CA GLN A 251 -3.65 5.27 -22.50
C GLN A 251 -4.20 6.51 -23.21
N ALA A 252 -3.81 7.71 -22.78
CA ALA A 252 -4.25 8.95 -23.44
C ALA A 252 -3.80 8.98 -24.90
N LEU A 253 -2.57 8.55 -25.20
CA LEU A 253 -2.07 8.47 -26.57
C LEU A 253 -2.89 7.50 -27.44
N LEU A 254 -3.26 6.35 -26.89
CA LEU A 254 -4.02 5.34 -27.60
C LEU A 254 -5.48 5.76 -27.84
N PHE A 255 -6.16 6.30 -26.82
CA PHE A 255 -7.62 6.47 -26.86
C PHE A 255 -8.09 7.91 -27.05
N ASN A 256 -7.33 8.90 -26.59
CA ASN A 256 -7.70 10.30 -26.65
C ASN A 256 -6.94 11.07 -27.75
N GLY A 257 -5.75 10.57 -28.12
CA GLY A 257 -4.87 11.16 -29.11
C GLY A 257 -3.72 11.98 -28.53
N LEU A 258 -2.92 12.56 -29.42
CA LEU A 258 -1.67 13.26 -29.05
C LEU A 258 -1.90 14.50 -28.18
N GLY A 259 -2.98 15.26 -28.41
CA GLY A 259 -3.27 16.49 -27.65
C GLY A 259 -3.47 16.19 -26.17
N ASP A 260 -4.40 15.28 -25.84
CA ASP A 260 -4.67 14.87 -24.47
C ASP A 260 -3.46 14.16 -23.84
N ALA A 261 -2.68 13.39 -24.61
CA ALA A 261 -1.43 12.80 -24.13
C ALA A 261 -0.42 13.88 -23.69
N LEU A 262 -0.28 14.96 -24.45
CA LEU A 262 0.57 16.10 -24.07
C LEU A 262 0.05 16.83 -22.83
N VAL A 263 -1.29 16.98 -22.70
CA VAL A 263 -1.91 17.53 -21.49
C VAL A 263 -1.58 16.65 -20.29
N VAL A 264 -1.73 15.32 -20.41
CA VAL A 264 -1.38 14.36 -19.36
C VAL A 264 0.10 14.45 -18.98
N ALA A 265 1.00 14.46 -19.96
CA ALA A 265 2.44 14.60 -19.72
C ALA A 265 2.76 15.92 -18.99
N GLY A 266 2.21 17.04 -19.46
CA GLY A 266 2.38 18.35 -18.83
C GLY A 266 1.81 18.39 -17.41
N GLY A 267 0.65 17.77 -17.18
CA GLY A 267 0.04 17.68 -15.86
C GLY A 267 0.89 16.90 -14.87
N PHE A 268 1.46 15.75 -15.26
CA PHE A 268 2.39 15.00 -14.41
C PHE A 268 3.67 15.78 -14.11
N ILE A 269 4.21 16.52 -15.08
CA ILE A 269 5.37 17.40 -14.88
C ILE A 269 5.02 18.51 -13.88
N ALA A 270 3.87 19.17 -14.05
CA ALA A 270 3.42 20.24 -13.16
C ALA A 270 3.22 19.73 -11.72
N VAL A 271 2.56 18.58 -11.56
CA VAL A 271 2.38 17.92 -10.27
C VAL A 271 3.74 17.60 -9.63
N ASN A 272 4.68 17.04 -10.40
CA ASN A 272 6.02 16.72 -9.92
C ASN A 272 6.81 17.97 -9.50
N MET A 273 6.65 19.09 -10.22
CA MET A 273 7.32 20.35 -9.89
C MET A 273 6.76 20.97 -8.60
N VAL A 274 5.43 20.94 -8.42
CA VAL A 274 4.77 21.43 -7.20
C VAL A 274 5.18 20.59 -5.99
N ILE A 275 5.13 19.27 -6.11
CA ILE A 275 5.45 18.36 -4.99
C ILE A 275 6.97 18.33 -4.71
N GLY A 276 7.80 18.38 -5.76
CA GLY A 276 9.26 18.47 -5.63
C GLY A 276 9.68 19.72 -4.86
N ASN A 277 9.07 20.87 -5.15
CA ASN A 277 9.33 22.12 -4.41
C ASN A 277 8.83 22.07 -2.95
N ILE A 278 7.82 21.25 -2.63
CA ILE A 278 7.32 21.07 -1.25
C ILE A 278 8.21 20.10 -0.46
N LEU A 279 8.78 19.08 -1.12
CA LEU A 279 9.61 18.04 -0.50
C LEU A 279 11.05 18.49 -0.23
N GLU A 280 11.58 19.42 -1.01
CA GLU A 280 12.90 20.02 -0.82
C GLU A 280 12.79 21.46 -0.29
N PRO A 281 12.53 21.69 1.01
CA PRO A 281 12.85 22.98 1.58
C PRO A 281 14.38 23.08 1.66
N ARG A 282 14.94 24.12 1.03
CA ARG A 282 16.35 24.52 1.24
C ARG A 282 16.63 24.83 2.70
#